data_AF-A0A964MWQ6-F1
#
_entry.id   AF-A0A964MWQ6-F1
#
_cell.length_a   1.000
_cell.length_b   1.000
_cell.length_c   1.000
_cell.angle_alpha   90.00
_cell.angle_beta   90.00
_cell.angle_gamma   90.00
#
_symmetry.space_group_name_H-M   'P 1'
#
loop_
_entity.id
_entity.type
_entity.pdbx_description
1 polymer ?
#
loop_
_entity_poly.entity_id
_entity_poly.type
_entity_poly.pdbx_seq_one_letter_code
_entity_poly.pdbx_strand_id
1 'polypeptide(L)'
;MKFGTALVVLAALLFPSSPARAQGPASPGTAKTSQVLRVFLDCATCDFNNIRQDITYINYVVDRGSADIHVLITAEGTATGGREYTFEFISLGVFAPERQRHCNTPGF
;
A
#
# COMPACT_ATOMS: atom_id res chain seq x y z
N MET A 1 -14.23 -41.23 -58.13
CA MET A 1 -12.95 -41.54 -57.45
C MET A 1 -12.23 -40.20 -57.22
N LYS A 2 -12.60 -39.30 -56.28
CA LYS A 2 -12.66 -39.33 -54.81
C LYS A 2 -11.36 -39.75 -54.11
N PHE A 3 -10.27 -39.00 -54.33
CA PHE A 3 -9.00 -39.13 -53.60
C PHE A 3 -8.42 -37.80 -53.06
N GLY A 4 -9.18 -36.68 -53.14
CA GLY A 4 -8.65 -35.35 -52.79
C GLY A 4 -8.85 -34.89 -51.35
N THR A 5 -9.76 -35.51 -50.58
CA THR A 5 -10.14 -35.00 -49.25
C THR A 5 -9.33 -35.62 -48.11
N ALA A 6 -8.58 -36.69 -48.35
CA ALA A 6 -7.82 -37.39 -47.29
C ALA A 6 -6.56 -36.63 -46.85
N LEU A 7 -5.96 -35.80 -47.72
CA LEU A 7 -4.68 -35.16 -47.42
C LEU A 7 -4.81 -33.94 -46.49
N VAL A 8 -5.96 -33.25 -46.49
CA VAL A 8 -6.18 -32.06 -45.67
C VAL A 8 -6.42 -32.41 -44.20
N VAL A 9 -7.02 -33.58 -43.92
CA VAL A 9 -7.31 -34.01 -42.54
C VAL A 9 -6.04 -34.41 -41.79
N LEU A 10 -5.02 -34.94 -42.49
CA LEU A 10 -3.79 -35.40 -41.85
C LEU A 10 -2.84 -34.25 -41.43
N ALA A 11 -2.97 -33.07 -42.04
CA ALA A 11 -2.16 -31.90 -41.69
C ALA A 11 -2.65 -31.16 -40.42
N ALA A 12 -3.87 -31.43 -39.95
CA ALA A 12 -4.43 -30.79 -38.76
C ALA A 12 -3.99 -31.45 -37.43
N LEU A 13 -3.33 -32.60 -37.48
CA LEU A 13 -2.86 -33.35 -36.30
C LEU A 13 -1.41 -33.03 -35.89
N LEU A 14 -0.74 -32.14 -36.62
CA LEU A 14 0.64 -31.70 -36.33
C LEU A 14 0.70 -30.28 -35.72
N PHE A 15 -0.38 -29.77 -35.13
CA PHE A 15 -0.31 -28.58 -34.29
C PHE A 15 0.11 -29.00 -32.88
N PRO A 16 1.38 -28.83 -32.46
CA PRO A 16 1.75 -29.02 -31.08
C PRO A 16 0.93 -28.02 -30.25
N SER A 17 0.13 -28.56 -29.33
CA SER A 17 -0.53 -27.79 -28.29
C SER A 17 0.54 -27.05 -27.53
N SER A 18 0.69 -25.75 -27.82
CA SER A 18 1.58 -24.89 -27.05
C SER A 18 1.11 -24.94 -25.61
N PRO A 19 1.93 -25.35 -24.63
CA PRO A 19 1.58 -25.12 -23.25
C PRO A 19 1.59 -23.60 -23.09
N ALA A 20 0.42 -23.00 -22.94
CA ALA A 20 0.30 -21.62 -22.49
C ALA A 20 1.00 -21.54 -21.14
N ARG A 21 2.26 -21.08 -21.11
CA ARG A 21 2.91 -20.70 -19.87
C ARG A 21 2.26 -19.40 -19.42
N ALA A 22 1.12 -19.51 -18.75
CA ALA A 22 0.62 -18.49 -17.86
C ALA A 22 1.43 -18.52 -16.55
N GLN A 23 2.75 -18.42 -16.68
CA GLN A 23 3.61 -17.93 -15.62
C GLN A 23 4.07 -16.57 -16.13
N GLY A 24 3.15 -15.61 -16.11
CA GLY A 24 3.55 -14.21 -16.04
C GLY A 24 4.59 -14.10 -14.93
N PRO A 25 5.62 -13.24 -15.07
CA PRO A 25 6.71 -13.17 -14.12
C PRO A 25 6.09 -13.20 -12.73
N ALA A 26 6.44 -14.24 -11.96
CA ALA A 26 6.32 -14.15 -10.52
C ALA A 26 7.14 -12.91 -10.21
N SER A 27 6.45 -11.76 -10.13
CA SER A 27 7.03 -10.59 -9.56
C SER A 27 7.63 -11.12 -8.27
N PRO A 28 8.90 -10.84 -7.95
CA PRO A 28 9.29 -10.83 -6.57
C PRO A 28 8.46 -9.71 -5.95
N GLY A 29 7.15 -9.97 -5.77
CA GLY A 29 6.25 -9.30 -4.88
C GLY A 29 6.89 -9.63 -3.56
N THR A 30 7.77 -8.71 -3.21
CA THR A 30 8.54 -8.54 -2.01
C THR A 30 8.16 -9.61 -1.03
N ALA A 31 9.07 -10.53 -0.73
CA ALA A 31 9.04 -11.22 0.54
C ALA A 31 8.92 -10.10 1.57
N LYS A 32 7.67 -9.79 1.94
CA LYS A 32 7.30 -8.68 2.80
C LYS A 32 7.72 -9.22 4.13
N THR A 33 9.02 -9.07 4.40
CA THR A 33 9.60 -9.29 5.70
C THR A 33 8.64 -8.56 6.61
N SER A 34 8.11 -9.26 7.60
CA SER A 34 7.14 -8.73 8.56
C SER A 34 7.84 -7.68 9.42
N GLN A 35 8.28 -6.60 8.78
CA GLN A 35 8.86 -5.42 9.39
C GLN A 35 7.65 -4.66 9.90
N VAL A 36 7.47 -4.75 11.21
CA VAL A 36 6.52 -3.93 11.93
C VAL A 36 6.90 -2.48 11.65
N LEU A 37 5.98 -1.74 11.04
CA LEU A 37 6.18 -0.36 10.60
C LEU A 37 6.57 0.51 11.80
N ARG A 38 7.68 1.23 11.71
CA ARG A 38 8.12 2.16 12.76
C ARG A 38 7.53 3.53 12.50
N VAL A 39 6.71 4.01 13.43
CA VAL A 39 5.97 5.27 13.27
C VAL A 39 6.36 6.25 14.34
N PHE A 40 6.76 7.46 13.93
CA PHE A 40 6.89 8.61 14.80
C PHE A 40 5.60 9.44 14.72
N LEU A 41 5.02 9.74 15.87
CA LEU A 41 3.82 10.57 15.98
C LEU A 41 4.21 11.96 16.49
N ASP A 42 3.99 12.98 15.66
CA ASP A 42 4.13 14.38 16.04
C ASP A 42 2.74 14.98 16.27
N CYS A 43 2.37 15.15 17.54
CA CYS A 43 1.11 15.76 17.93
C CYS A 43 1.23 16.44 19.29
N ALA A 44 0.81 17.71 19.36
CA ALA A 44 0.89 18.50 20.59
C ALA A 44 -0.23 18.19 21.60
N THR A 45 -1.42 17.80 21.12
CA THR A 45 -2.64 17.68 21.95
C THR A 45 -3.26 16.27 21.95
N CYS A 46 -2.54 15.26 21.45
CA CYS A 46 -3.04 13.90 21.37
C CYS A 46 -2.82 13.13 22.66
N ASP A 47 -3.76 12.25 23.00
CA ASP A 47 -3.53 11.23 24.03
C ASP A 47 -2.79 10.04 23.42
N PHE A 48 -1.48 10.00 23.63
CA PHE A 48 -0.64 8.92 23.14
C PHE A 48 -0.98 7.56 23.75
N ASN A 49 -1.55 7.51 24.96
CA ASN A 49 -1.88 6.24 25.60
C ASN A 49 -3.06 5.58 24.86
N ASN A 50 -4.10 6.34 24.57
CA ASN A 50 -5.25 5.83 23.81
C ASN A 50 -4.83 5.36 22.42
N ILE A 51 -4.03 6.15 21.71
CA ILE A 51 -3.55 5.77 20.36
C ILE A 51 -2.77 4.45 20.39
N ARG A 52 -1.90 4.27 21.39
CA ARG A 52 -1.12 3.03 21.55
C ARG A 52 -1.98 1.83 21.93
N GLN A 53 -3.08 2.05 22.66
CA GLN A 53 -4.02 0.99 23.04
C GLN A 53 -4.89 0.55 21.86
N ASP A 54 -5.33 1.51 21.02
CA ASP A 54 -6.23 1.22 19.90
C ASP A 54 -5.47 0.69 18.67
N ILE A 55 -4.24 1.17 18.44
CA ILE A 55 -3.43 0.83 17.27
C ILE A 55 -2.17 0.11 17.75
N THR A 56 -2.24 -1.22 17.80
CA THR A 56 -1.20 -2.10 18.37
C THR A 56 -0.32 -2.83 17.36
N TYR A 57 -0.62 -2.69 16.06
CA TYR A 57 0.06 -3.41 14.97
C TYR A 57 1.25 -2.63 14.37
N ILE A 58 1.56 -1.44 14.89
CA ILE A 58 2.71 -0.62 14.51
C ILE A 58 3.65 -0.44 15.71
N ASN A 59 4.92 -0.16 15.42
CA ASN A 59 5.91 0.12 16.45
C ASN A 59 6.09 1.63 16.59
N TYR A 60 5.75 2.18 17.75
CA TYR A 60 5.93 3.60 18.03
C TYR A 60 7.37 3.90 18.41
N VAL A 61 8.00 4.83 17.69
CA VAL A 61 9.35 5.30 18.00
C VAL A 61 9.29 6.73 18.53
N VAL A 62 10.19 7.05 19.46
CA VAL A 62 10.31 8.39 20.05
C VAL A 62 11.26 9.26 19.24
N ASP A 63 12.29 8.65 18.64
CA ASP A 63 13.23 9.37 17.80
C ASP A 63 12.72 9.49 16.36
N ARG A 64 12.84 10.69 15.81
CA ARG A 64 12.41 11.04 14.44
C ARG A 64 13.27 10.30 13.40
N GLY A 65 14.58 10.21 13.62
CA GLY A 65 15.51 9.58 12.67
C GLY A 65 15.32 8.07 12.53
N SER A 66 14.68 7.44 13.51
CA SER A 66 14.48 6.00 13.59
C SER A 66 13.15 5.52 13.00
N ALA A 67 12.31 6.42 12.50
CA ALA A 67 10.98 6.12 11.97
C ALA A 67 10.97 5.91 10.46
N ASP A 68 10.13 5.00 10.00
CA ASP A 68 9.85 4.78 8.58
C ASP A 68 8.79 5.77 8.06
N ILE A 69 7.84 6.15 8.93
CA ILE A 69 6.80 7.16 8.64
C ILE A 69 6.71 8.14 9.81
N HIS A 70 6.69 9.43 9.49
CA HIS A 70 6.31 10.49 10.43
C HIS A 70 4.87 10.88 10.16
N VAL A 71 4.05 10.85 11.21
CA VAL A 71 2.67 11.32 11.15
C VAL A 71 2.61 12.64 11.91
N LEU A 72 2.34 13.72 11.21
CA LEU A 72 2.06 15.02 11.82
C LEU A 72 0.55 15.19 11.91
N ILE A 73 0.07 15.40 13.14
CA ILE A 73 -1.35 15.59 13.44
C ILE A 73 -1.55 17.02 13.92
N THR A 74 -2.32 17.80 13.18
CA THR A 74 -2.70 19.16 13.57
C THR A 74 -4.20 19.23 13.83
N ALA A 75 -4.57 19.96 14.87
CA ALA A 75 -5.95 20.21 15.26
C ALA A 75 -6.19 21.72 15.25
N GLU A 76 -6.97 22.20 14.29
CA GLU A 76 -7.28 23.63 14.12
C GLU A 76 -8.74 23.89 14.49
N GLY A 77 -9.02 25.06 15.09
CA GLY A 77 -10.39 25.45 15.43
C GLY A 77 -11.17 25.90 14.19
N THR A 78 -12.40 25.43 14.03
CA THR A 78 -13.27 25.89 12.94
C THR A 78 -14.10 27.09 13.37
N ALA A 79 -14.57 27.89 12.39
CA ALA A 79 -15.43 29.04 12.65
C ALA A 79 -16.78 28.69 13.32
N THR A 80 -17.20 27.43 13.22
CA THR A 80 -18.44 26.91 13.82
C THR A 80 -18.24 26.33 15.23
N GLY A 81 -17.03 26.46 15.80
CA GLY A 81 -16.71 25.96 17.14
C GLY A 81 -16.28 24.49 17.19
N GLY A 82 -16.06 23.86 16.04
CA GLY A 82 -15.52 22.51 15.92
C GLY A 82 -13.98 22.49 15.86
N ARG A 83 -13.43 21.30 15.62
CA ARG A 83 -12.01 21.12 15.30
C ARG A 83 -11.86 20.39 13.98
N GLU A 84 -10.98 20.89 13.12
CA GLU A 84 -10.53 20.19 11.92
C GLU A 84 -9.21 19.50 12.23
N TYR A 85 -9.16 18.20 11.93
CA TYR A 85 -7.95 17.40 12.08
C TYR A 85 -7.32 17.17 10.72
N THR A 86 -6.04 17.51 10.62
CA THR A 86 -5.24 17.21 9.43
C THR A 86 -4.16 16.20 9.81
N PHE A 87 -4.05 15.16 8.99
CA PHE A 87 -3.04 14.12 9.10
C PHE A 87 -2.08 14.25 7.93
N GLU A 88 -0.80 14.40 8.21
CA GLU A 88 0.24 14.43 7.20
C GLU A 88 1.20 13.27 7.41
N PHE A 89 1.32 12.42 6.39
CA PHE A 89 2.19 11.26 6.37
C PHE A 89 3.44 11.61 5.58
N ILE A 90 4.60 11.46 6.21
CA ILE A 90 5.90 11.70 5.61
C ILE A 90 6.69 10.41 5.69
N SER A 91 6.89 9.76 4.55
CA SER A 91 7.69 8.55 4.44
C SER A 91 9.18 8.86 4.34
N LEU A 92 10.01 8.03 4.95
CA LEU A 92 11.47 8.13 4.92
C LEU A 92 12.13 6.75 4.68
N GLY A 93 13.41 6.76 4.31
CA GLY A 93 14.24 5.54 4.27
C GLY A 93 13.86 4.55 3.17
N VAL A 94 13.32 3.38 3.56
CA VAL A 94 12.98 2.28 2.63
C VAL A 94 11.76 2.59 1.75
N PHE A 95 10.98 3.60 2.13
CA PHE A 95 9.89 4.14 1.34
C PHE A 95 10.38 5.36 0.56
N ALA A 96 9.91 5.52 -0.68
CA ALA A 96 10.19 6.74 -1.44
C ALA A 96 9.69 7.95 -0.63
N PRO A 97 10.46 9.06 -0.57
CA PRO A 97 10.06 10.25 0.16
C PRO A 97 8.79 10.82 -0.48
N GLU A 98 7.70 10.75 0.24
CA GLU A 98 6.38 11.22 -0.18
C GLU A 98 5.72 11.91 1.01
N ARG A 99 5.01 13.00 0.72
CA ARG A 99 4.24 13.76 1.68
C ARG A 99 2.78 13.71 1.27
N GLN A 100 1.99 12.96 2.00
CA GLN A 100 0.56 12.86 1.77
C GLN A 100 -0.20 13.59 2.86
N ARG A 101 -0.93 14.64 2.49
CA ARG A 101 -1.83 15.36 3.39
C ARG A 101 -3.26 14.85 3.24
N HIS A 102 -3.86 14.48 4.36
CA HIS A 102 -5.27 14.14 4.47
C HIS A 102 -5.94 15.15 5.41
N CYS A 103 -6.67 16.09 4.83
CA CYS A 103 -7.54 16.99 5.58
C CYS A 103 -8.88 16.28 5.73
N ASN A 104 -9.36 16.12 6.98
CA ASN A 104 -10.73 15.66 7.19
C ASN A 104 -11.66 16.85 6.93
N THR A 105 -12.11 17.01 5.67
CA THR A 105 -13.10 18.04 5.35
C THR A 105 -14.35 17.81 6.20
N PRO A 106 -14.80 18.80 7.00
CA PRO A 106 -16.12 18.71 7.61
C PRO A 106 -17.13 18.67 6.45
N GLY A 107 -17.76 17.50 6.26
CA GLY A 107 -18.89 17.39 5.35
C GLY A 107 -19.96 18.37 5.80
N PHE A 108 -20.36 19.27 4.90
CA PHE A 108 -21.58 20.07 5.03
C PHE A 108 -22.81 19.18 4.83
#